data_AF-A0A8C5ART5-F1
#
_entry.id   AF-A0A8C5ART5-F1
#
_cell.length_a   1.000
_cell.length_b   1.000
_cell.length_c   1.000
_cell.angle_alpha   90.00
_cell.angle_beta   90.00
_cell.angle_gamma   90.00
#
_symmetry.space_group_name_H-M   'P 1'
#
loop_
_entity.id
_entity.type
_entity.pdbx_description
1 polymer ?
#
loop_
_entity_poly.entity_id
_entity_poly.type
_entity_poly.pdbx_seq_one_letter_code
_entity_poly.pdbx_strand_id
1 'polypeptide(L)'
;ETCCINMCILTIIAPVAQAIVIVDDRGRPTGKGIVEYTSKPAARKALDKCGEGAFLLTAFPRPVTVEPMDQFDDDEGLSEKLVNKNQQYHKEREQPPRFAQPGTFEYEYAMRWKALMEMEKQQYDMVDRNIKEAHEKLEQEMEAARHEHQVILMRQDLLRRQEELRRMEELHSQEMQKRKQAEIRQEEDRRRREEEVRMRGEEMMKRQQEGFRGNFPEGREQEMRMHMAGGHGMPMNRNLMGGNAGPAGNPPMSAENTSLMGPGPGSNNNNNMPGGGGQQGGFPRGLPGPGEYGPNKQRRF
;
A
#
# COMPACT_ATOMS: atom_id res chain seq x y z
N GLU A 1 13.88 -7.62 20.37
CA GLU A 1 14.97 -6.71 20.81
C GLU A 1 14.49 -5.30 21.22
N THR A 2 13.18 -5.05 21.29
CA THR A 2 12.61 -3.70 21.50
C THR A 2 12.49 -3.25 22.97
N CYS A 3 12.85 -4.10 23.95
CA CYS A 3 12.50 -3.86 25.35
C CYS A 3 13.42 -2.86 26.09
N CYS A 4 14.71 -2.80 25.73
CA CYS A 4 15.68 -1.91 26.41
C CYS A 4 15.60 -0.44 25.96
N ILE A 5 14.89 -0.16 24.87
CA ILE A 5 14.78 1.18 24.28
C ILE A 5 13.82 2.08 25.09
N ASN A 6 12.98 1.51 25.96
CA ASN A 6 11.84 2.21 26.56
C ASN A 6 12.18 3.15 27.73
N MET A 7 13.28 2.94 28.46
CA MET A 7 13.57 3.76 29.64
C MET A 7 14.15 5.15 29.27
N CYS A 8 14.93 5.25 28.18
CA CYS A 8 15.56 6.50 27.74
C CYS A 8 14.65 7.43 26.91
N ILE A 9 13.54 6.94 26.36
CA ILE A 9 12.73 7.75 25.44
C ILE A 9 11.70 8.60 26.20
N LEU A 10 11.10 8.09 27.28
CA LEU A 10 10.14 8.86 28.08
C LEU A 10 10.81 9.93 28.96
N THR A 11 12.10 9.78 29.25
CA THR A 11 12.91 10.82 29.91
C THR A 11 13.05 12.11 29.09
N ILE A 12 12.75 12.08 27.77
CA ILE A 12 12.69 13.27 26.91
C ILE A 12 11.60 14.23 27.38
N ILE A 13 10.50 13.71 27.94
CA ILE A 13 9.36 14.54 28.34
C ILE A 13 9.54 15.09 29.76
N ALA A 14 9.89 14.22 30.69
CA ALA A 14 10.15 14.55 32.09
C ALA A 14 10.95 13.44 32.80
N PRO A 15 11.57 13.71 33.97
CA PRO A 15 12.36 12.70 34.68
C PRO A 15 11.49 11.53 35.19
N VAL A 16 11.84 10.32 34.75
CA VAL A 16 11.16 9.04 35.07
C VAL A 16 11.87 8.38 36.26
N ALA A 17 11.09 7.87 37.21
CA ALA A 17 11.59 7.07 38.35
C ALA A 17 11.66 5.58 37.99
N GLN A 18 10.62 5.06 37.33
CA GLN A 18 10.52 3.66 36.93
C GLN A 18 9.75 3.53 35.63
N ALA A 19 10.16 2.61 34.75
CA ALA A 19 9.41 2.25 33.55
C ALA A 19 9.45 0.72 33.38
N ILE A 20 8.27 0.10 33.28
CA ILE A 20 8.10 -1.34 33.15
C ILE A 20 7.21 -1.62 31.95
N VAL A 21 7.61 -2.57 31.10
CA VAL A 21 6.74 -3.13 30.06
C VAL A 21 6.05 -4.36 30.63
N ILE A 22 4.73 -4.43 30.49
CA ILE A 22 3.95 -5.57 30.96
C ILE A 22 4.13 -6.71 29.97
N VAL A 23 4.57 -7.88 30.46
CA VAL A 23 4.74 -9.10 29.69
C VAL A 23 3.71 -10.16 30.10
N ASP A 24 3.39 -11.07 29.19
CA ASP A 24 2.55 -12.24 29.49
C ASP A 24 3.33 -13.33 30.25
N ASP A 25 2.64 -14.42 30.60
CA ASP A 25 3.19 -15.61 31.27
C ASP A 25 4.34 -16.28 30.51
N ARG A 26 4.46 -16.01 29.21
CA ARG A 26 5.51 -16.53 28.32
C ARG A 26 6.61 -15.50 28.04
N GLY A 27 6.56 -14.32 28.68
CA GLY A 27 7.51 -13.24 28.51
C GLY A 27 7.33 -12.42 27.22
N ARG A 28 6.21 -12.56 26.51
CA ARG A 28 5.88 -11.75 25.32
C ARG A 28 5.32 -10.40 25.77
N PRO A 29 5.68 -9.29 25.10
CA PRO A 29 5.17 -7.97 25.46
C PRO A 29 3.67 -7.87 25.17
N THR A 30 2.91 -7.35 26.13
CA THR A 30 1.45 -7.18 26.00
C THR A 30 1.05 -5.91 25.22
N GLY A 31 2.02 -5.07 24.87
CA GLY A 31 1.79 -3.74 24.29
C GLY A 31 1.39 -2.67 25.31
N LYS A 32 1.30 -3.03 26.60
CA LYS A 32 1.07 -2.10 27.71
C LYS A 32 2.34 -1.91 28.55
N GLY A 33 2.44 -0.77 29.21
CA GLY A 33 3.54 -0.46 30.11
C GLY A 33 3.13 0.51 31.20
N ILE A 34 3.84 0.48 32.32
CA ILE A 34 3.65 1.35 33.47
C ILE A 34 4.86 2.26 33.57
N VAL A 35 4.61 3.55 33.74
CA VAL A 35 5.65 4.58 33.85
C VAL A 35 5.37 5.39 35.10
N GLU A 36 6.31 5.34 36.03
CA GLU A 36 6.30 6.14 37.24
C GLU A 36 7.24 7.33 37.07
N TYR A 37 6.71 8.53 37.27
CA TYR A 37 7.49 9.76 37.21
C TYR A 37 7.97 10.17 38.59
N THR A 38 9.11 10.87 38.63
CA THR A 38 9.69 11.43 39.87
C THR A 38 8.79 12.45 40.57
N SER A 39 7.84 13.07 39.85
CA SER A 39 6.93 14.06 40.42
C SER A 39 5.57 14.10 39.71
N LYS A 40 4.50 14.48 40.43
CA LYS A 40 3.15 14.62 39.85
C LYS A 40 3.08 15.65 38.69
N PRO A 41 3.74 16.82 38.76
CA PRO A 41 3.76 17.75 37.62
C PRO A 41 4.46 17.18 36.38
N ALA A 42 5.52 16.37 36.57
CA ALA A 42 6.19 15.67 35.48
C ALA A 42 5.25 14.68 34.76
N ALA A 43 4.50 13.88 35.52
CA ALA A 43 3.50 12.96 34.98
C ALA A 43 2.40 13.69 34.21
N ARG A 44 1.86 14.79 34.77
CA ARG A 44 0.82 15.58 34.10
C ARG A 44 1.30 16.18 32.78
N LYS A 45 2.51 16.74 32.77
CA LYS A 45 3.12 17.27 31.54
C LYS A 45 3.28 16.19 30.46
N ALA A 46 3.59 14.96 30.84
CA ALA A 46 3.67 13.85 29.90
C ALA A 46 2.29 13.45 29.36
N LEU A 47 1.29 13.39 30.23
CA LEU A 47 -0.09 13.13 29.85
C LEU A 47 -0.61 14.18 28.86
N ASP A 48 -0.42 15.47 29.16
CA ASP A 48 -0.88 16.57 28.30
C ASP A 48 -0.19 16.52 26.93
N LYS A 49 1.14 16.34 26.89
CA LYS A 49 1.90 16.26 25.63
C LYS A 49 1.52 15.04 24.77
N CYS A 50 1.32 13.88 25.38
CA CYS A 50 0.93 12.68 24.65
C CYS A 50 -0.56 12.67 24.29
N GLY A 51 -1.39 13.45 24.99
CA GLY A 51 -2.80 13.67 24.63
C GLY A 51 -2.98 14.63 23.46
N GLU A 52 -2.14 15.67 23.36
CA GLU A 52 -2.21 16.65 22.26
C GLU A 52 -1.46 16.22 20.99
N GLY A 53 -0.36 15.47 21.13
CA GLY A 53 0.53 15.10 20.02
C GLY A 53 0.64 13.60 19.76
N ALA A 54 1.15 13.24 18.59
CA ALA A 54 1.48 11.85 18.25
C ALA A 54 2.90 11.50 18.74
N PHE A 55 3.02 10.94 19.95
CA PHE A 55 4.30 10.49 20.48
C PHE A 55 4.66 9.10 19.94
N LEU A 56 5.76 8.99 19.17
CA LEU A 56 6.19 7.76 18.51
C LEU A 56 7.47 7.22 19.15
N LEU A 57 7.54 5.91 19.39
CA LEU A 57 8.70 5.25 19.99
C LEU A 57 9.58 4.48 19.00
N THR A 58 9.00 4.07 17.87
CA THR A 58 9.67 3.16 16.91
C THR A 58 9.63 3.73 15.51
N ALA A 59 10.35 3.09 14.58
CA ALA A 59 10.27 3.40 13.16
C ALA A 59 8.86 3.21 12.57
N PHE A 60 8.04 2.37 13.21
CA PHE A 60 6.63 2.26 12.88
C PHE A 60 5.86 3.41 13.57
N PRO A 61 5.09 4.21 12.82
CA PRO A 61 4.40 5.40 13.33
C PRO A 61 3.13 5.05 14.14
N ARG A 62 3.26 4.16 15.14
CA ARG A 62 2.19 3.91 16.12
C ARG A 62 2.29 4.93 17.26
N PRO A 63 1.29 5.80 17.46
CA PRO A 63 1.27 6.71 18.60
C PRO A 63 1.09 5.94 19.90
N VAL A 64 1.78 6.39 20.94
CA VAL A 64 1.59 5.92 22.31
C VAL A 64 0.41 6.66 22.93
N THR A 65 -0.59 5.91 23.39
CA THR A 65 -1.65 6.44 24.24
C THR A 65 -1.20 6.37 25.69
N VAL A 66 -1.43 7.47 26.42
CA VAL A 66 -1.08 7.56 27.84
C VAL A 66 -2.36 7.82 28.62
N GLU A 67 -2.62 6.99 29.61
CA GLU A 67 -3.77 7.11 30.50
C GLU A 67 -3.27 7.17 31.94
N PRO A 68 -3.92 7.95 32.83
CA PRO A 68 -3.62 7.91 34.26
C PRO A 68 -3.85 6.48 34.78
N MET A 69 -2.88 5.95 35.52
CA MET A 69 -3.02 4.63 36.13
C MET A 69 -3.95 4.73 37.35
N ASP A 70 -5.03 3.94 37.33
CA ASP A 70 -5.86 3.75 38.50
C ASP A 70 -5.09 2.97 39.58
N GLN A 71 -5.05 3.52 40.79
CA GLN A 71 -4.39 2.91 41.93
C GLN A 71 -5.42 2.11 42.72
N PHE A 72 -5.30 0.79 42.66
CA PHE A 72 -6.07 -0.14 43.47
C PHE A 72 -5.19 -0.64 44.63
N ASP A 73 -5.79 -0.85 45.79
CA ASP A 73 -5.14 -1.46 46.93
C ASP A 73 -5.29 -2.98 46.84
N ASP A 74 -4.18 -3.65 46.52
CA ASP A 74 -4.10 -5.11 46.41
C ASP A 74 -3.56 -5.77 47.69
N ASP A 75 -3.10 -5.00 48.68
CA ASP A 75 -2.42 -5.51 49.88
C ASP A 75 -3.36 -5.63 51.10
N GLU A 76 -4.17 -4.60 51.39
CA GLU A 76 -5.01 -4.58 52.60
C GLU A 76 -6.44 -5.05 52.30
N GLY A 77 -7.00 -4.62 51.17
CA GLY A 77 -8.35 -4.99 50.74
C GLY A 77 -9.44 -4.57 51.73
N LEU A 78 -10.66 -5.12 51.57
CA LEU A 78 -11.76 -4.80 52.48
C LEU A 78 -11.89 -5.83 53.61
N SER A 79 -11.18 -5.59 54.71
CA SER A 79 -11.27 -6.43 55.90
C SER A 79 -12.68 -6.43 56.50
N GLU A 80 -13.14 -7.60 56.96
CA GLU A 80 -14.44 -7.79 57.63
C GLU A 80 -14.69 -6.81 58.79
N LYS A 81 -13.62 -6.38 59.48
CA LYS A 81 -13.70 -5.44 60.60
C LYS A 81 -14.08 -4.02 60.15
N LEU A 82 -13.75 -3.68 58.90
CA LEU A 82 -13.99 -2.38 58.28
C LEU A 82 -15.35 -2.34 57.55
N VAL A 83 -16.00 -3.49 57.36
CA VAL A 83 -17.31 -3.58 56.70
C VAL A 83 -18.38 -2.94 57.57
N ASN A 84 -19.18 -2.07 56.97
CA ASN A 84 -20.29 -1.41 57.65
C ASN A 84 -21.42 -2.43 57.96
N LYS A 85 -21.69 -2.65 59.24
CA LYS A 85 -22.70 -3.60 59.74
C LYS A 85 -24.10 -2.99 59.72
N ASN A 86 -24.55 -2.59 58.54
CA ASN A 86 -25.90 -2.09 58.33
C ASN A 86 -26.93 -3.25 58.27
N GLN A 87 -28.21 -2.93 58.18
CA GLN A 87 -29.28 -3.94 58.08
C GLN A 87 -29.12 -4.84 56.84
N GLN A 88 -28.61 -4.29 55.74
CA GLN A 88 -28.37 -5.04 54.50
C GLN A 88 -27.28 -6.10 54.67
N TYR A 89 -26.18 -5.77 55.35
CA TYR A 89 -25.10 -6.68 55.68
C TYR A 89 -25.61 -7.92 56.44
N HIS A 90 -26.48 -7.71 57.43
CA HIS A 90 -27.06 -8.83 58.18
C HIS A 90 -28.01 -9.67 57.30
N LYS A 91 -28.86 -9.01 56.50
CA LYS A 91 -29.82 -9.68 55.61
C LYS A 91 -29.15 -10.54 54.55
N GLU A 92 -28.09 -10.06 53.91
CA GLU A 92 -27.37 -10.80 52.86
C GLU A 92 -26.67 -12.04 53.42
N ARG A 93 -26.27 -12.01 54.70
CA ARG A 93 -25.57 -13.10 55.39
C ARG A 93 -26.46 -14.09 56.10
N GLU A 94 -27.79 -13.87 56.13
CA GLU A 94 -28.75 -14.86 56.62
C GLU A 94 -28.64 -16.17 55.85
N GLN A 95 -28.28 -16.08 54.57
CA GLN A 95 -28.08 -17.24 53.72
C GLN A 95 -26.59 -17.58 53.58
N PRO A 96 -26.15 -18.78 53.98
CA PRO A 96 -24.76 -19.18 53.79
C PRO A 96 -24.44 -19.38 52.29
N PRO A 97 -23.14 -19.32 51.92
CA PRO A 97 -22.71 -19.69 50.58
C PRO A 97 -23.20 -21.09 50.21
N ARG A 98 -23.96 -21.20 49.12
CA ARG A 98 -24.60 -22.44 48.69
C ARG A 98 -24.67 -22.52 47.17
N PHE A 99 -24.85 -23.73 46.65
CA PHE A 99 -25.23 -23.95 45.26
C PHE A 99 -26.76 -24.01 45.16
N ALA A 100 -27.34 -23.18 44.29
CA ALA A 100 -28.76 -23.26 44.00
C ALA A 100 -29.10 -24.60 43.33
N GLN A 101 -30.19 -25.26 43.75
CA GLN A 101 -30.58 -26.55 43.19
C GLN A 101 -31.41 -26.37 41.92
N PRO A 102 -31.21 -27.20 40.87
CA PRO A 102 -32.05 -27.18 39.68
C PRO A 102 -33.54 -27.28 40.00
N GLY A 103 -34.38 -26.54 39.27
CA GLY A 103 -35.83 -26.49 39.51
C GLY A 103 -36.26 -25.52 40.63
N THR A 104 -35.34 -24.89 41.33
CA THR A 104 -35.65 -23.79 42.27
C THR A 104 -35.70 -22.45 41.55
N PHE A 105 -36.50 -21.50 42.08
CA PHE A 105 -36.53 -20.12 41.57
C PHE A 105 -35.14 -19.46 41.56
N GLU A 106 -34.35 -19.70 42.62
CA GLU A 106 -32.99 -19.16 42.75
C GLU A 106 -32.09 -19.64 41.61
N TYR A 107 -32.14 -20.93 41.27
CA TYR A 107 -31.34 -21.50 40.19
C TYR A 107 -31.76 -20.91 38.83
N GLU A 108 -33.06 -20.87 38.54
CA GLU A 108 -33.57 -20.31 37.29
C GLU A 108 -33.17 -18.84 37.10
N TYR A 109 -33.23 -18.04 38.17
CA TYR A 109 -32.82 -16.64 38.14
C TYR A 109 -31.29 -16.50 37.97
N ALA A 110 -30.50 -17.26 38.73
CA ALA A 110 -29.04 -17.27 38.62
C ALA A 110 -28.57 -17.70 37.23
N MET A 111 -29.26 -18.64 36.58
CA MET A 111 -28.95 -19.08 35.22
C MET A 111 -29.25 -18.00 34.18
N ARG A 112 -30.36 -17.24 34.33
CA ARG A 112 -30.61 -16.07 33.47
C ARG A 112 -29.54 -14.99 33.65
N TRP A 113 -29.10 -14.75 34.89
CA TRP A 113 -28.00 -13.82 35.15
C TRP A 113 -26.69 -14.28 34.50
N LYS A 114 -26.36 -15.57 34.61
CA LYS A 114 -25.20 -16.16 33.91
C LYS A 114 -25.29 -16.00 32.39
N ALA A 115 -26.47 -16.18 31.80
CA ALA A 115 -26.67 -15.97 30.37
C ALA A 115 -26.43 -14.51 29.95
N LEU A 116 -26.76 -13.53 30.81
CA LEU A 116 -26.44 -12.12 30.57
C LEU A 116 -24.94 -11.85 30.63
N MET A 117 -24.23 -12.37 31.64
CA MET A 117 -22.77 -12.23 31.73
C MET A 117 -22.05 -12.89 30.55
N GLU A 118 -22.55 -14.03 30.07
CA GLU A 118 -22.00 -14.70 28.88
C GLU A 118 -22.24 -13.87 27.61
N MET A 119 -23.44 -13.29 27.45
CA MET A 119 -23.72 -12.37 26.34
C MET A 119 -22.82 -11.13 26.39
N GLU A 120 -22.64 -10.52 27.57
CA GLU A 120 -21.74 -9.38 27.77
C GLU A 120 -20.30 -9.74 27.36
N LYS A 121 -19.80 -10.88 27.83
CA LYS A 121 -18.49 -11.40 27.44
C LYS A 121 -18.36 -11.59 25.92
N GLN A 122 -19.37 -12.18 25.28
CA GLN A 122 -19.37 -12.37 23.82
C GLN A 122 -19.32 -11.04 23.05
N GLN A 123 -20.00 -10.01 23.55
CA GLN A 123 -19.96 -8.67 22.97
C GLN A 123 -18.57 -8.04 23.11
N TYR A 124 -17.95 -8.11 24.29
CA TYR A 124 -16.57 -7.63 24.48
C TYR A 124 -15.58 -8.37 23.58
N ASP A 125 -15.65 -9.71 23.52
CA ASP A 125 -14.77 -10.52 22.68
C ASP A 125 -14.95 -10.22 21.19
N MET A 126 -16.18 -9.97 20.75
CA MET A 126 -16.47 -9.57 19.37
C MET A 126 -15.88 -8.19 19.05
N VAL A 127 -16.09 -7.21 19.93
CA VAL A 127 -15.54 -5.85 19.74
C VAL A 127 -14.01 -5.89 19.77
N ASP A 128 -13.39 -6.63 20.70
CA ASP A 128 -11.94 -6.78 20.78
C ASP A 128 -11.35 -7.40 19.51
N ARG A 129 -11.98 -8.44 18.95
CA ARG A 129 -11.58 -9.01 17.65
C ARG A 129 -11.70 -7.98 16.52
N ASN A 130 -12.84 -7.29 16.41
CA ASN A 130 -13.06 -6.31 15.36
C ASN A 130 -12.04 -5.15 15.43
N ILE A 131 -11.70 -4.69 16.64
CA ILE A 131 -10.70 -3.64 16.84
C ILE A 131 -9.30 -4.15 16.45
N LYS A 132 -8.94 -5.38 16.83
CA LYS A 132 -7.66 -5.99 16.43
C LYS A 132 -7.54 -6.13 14.91
N GLU A 133 -8.57 -6.63 14.25
CA GLU A 133 -8.60 -6.75 12.78
C GLU A 133 -8.50 -5.37 12.11
N ALA A 134 -9.16 -4.34 12.64
CA ALA A 134 -9.05 -2.98 12.13
C ALA A 134 -7.63 -2.41 12.29
N HIS A 135 -6.97 -2.68 13.42
CA HIS A 135 -5.57 -2.31 13.63
C HIS A 135 -4.63 -3.03 12.65
N GLU A 136 -4.75 -4.35 12.51
CA GLU A 136 -3.92 -5.13 11.58
C GLU A 136 -4.11 -4.67 10.13
N LYS A 137 -5.35 -4.36 9.74
CA LYS A 137 -5.65 -3.82 8.42
C LYS A 137 -4.96 -2.47 8.19
N LEU A 138 -5.02 -1.56 9.17
CA LEU A 138 -4.34 -0.26 9.07
C LEU A 138 -2.82 -0.42 8.96
N GLU A 139 -2.24 -1.39 9.68
CA GLU A 139 -0.81 -1.69 9.60
C GLU A 139 -0.41 -2.19 8.20
N GLN A 140 -1.22 -3.07 7.60
CA GLN A 140 -1.02 -3.55 6.24
C GLN A 140 -1.13 -2.43 5.19
N GLU A 141 -2.12 -1.55 5.32
CA GLU A 141 -2.30 -0.40 4.42
C GLU A 141 -1.10 0.56 4.49
N MET A 142 -0.57 0.80 5.69
CA MET A 142 0.61 1.64 5.88
C MET A 142 1.87 1.00 5.26
N GLU A 143 2.07 -0.30 5.42
CA GLU A 143 3.22 -1.01 4.86
C GLU A 143 3.15 -1.04 3.32
N ALA A 144 1.95 -1.25 2.76
CA ALA A 144 1.71 -1.12 1.34
C ALA A 144 2.05 0.29 0.82
N ALA A 145 1.54 1.35 1.49
CA ALA A 145 1.83 2.73 1.12
C ALA A 145 3.34 3.06 1.19
N ARG A 146 4.05 2.51 2.19
CA ARG A 146 5.50 2.65 2.30
C ARG A 146 6.21 1.99 1.11
N HIS A 147 5.82 0.79 0.72
CA HIS A 147 6.39 0.10 -0.43
C HIS A 147 6.08 0.83 -1.74
N GLU A 148 4.85 1.29 -1.93
CA GLU A 148 4.47 2.11 -3.08
C GLU A 148 5.31 3.39 -3.17
N HIS A 149 5.51 4.08 -2.05
CA HIS A 149 6.34 5.27 -2.02
C HIS A 149 7.81 4.96 -2.39
N GLN A 150 8.37 3.85 -1.91
CA GLN A 150 9.71 3.41 -2.30
C GLN A 150 9.78 3.12 -3.81
N VAL A 151 8.78 2.46 -4.38
CA VAL A 151 8.70 2.18 -5.81
C VAL A 151 8.64 3.48 -6.63
N ILE A 152 7.88 4.48 -6.18
CA ILE A 152 7.81 5.80 -6.83
C ILE A 152 9.19 6.46 -6.85
N LEU A 153 9.90 6.49 -5.72
CA LEU A 153 11.24 7.06 -5.63
C LEU A 153 12.22 6.34 -6.57
N MET A 154 12.18 5.00 -6.59
CA MET A 154 13.02 4.21 -7.51
C MET A 154 12.70 4.47 -8.97
N ARG A 155 11.40 4.60 -9.31
CA ARG A 155 10.96 4.90 -10.68
C ARG A 155 11.42 6.29 -11.12
N GLN A 156 11.35 7.29 -10.24
CA GLN A 156 11.82 8.63 -10.51
C GLN A 156 13.34 8.65 -10.75
N ASP A 157 14.11 7.93 -9.94
CA ASP A 157 15.56 7.83 -10.10
C ASP A 157 15.94 7.13 -11.41
N LEU A 158 15.22 6.06 -11.78
CA LEU A 158 15.43 5.37 -13.04
C LEU A 158 15.15 6.27 -14.25
N LEU A 159 14.03 7.01 -14.24
CA LEU A 159 13.69 7.95 -15.31
C LEU A 159 14.72 9.08 -15.42
N ARG A 160 15.23 9.58 -14.28
CA ARG A 160 16.29 10.60 -14.28
C ARG A 160 17.56 10.06 -14.97
N ARG A 161 17.99 8.85 -14.63
CA ARG A 161 19.17 8.21 -15.24
C ARG A 161 18.97 7.88 -16.72
N GLN A 162 17.76 7.46 -17.12
CA GLN A 162 17.45 7.21 -18.53
C GLN A 162 17.51 8.50 -19.37
N GLU A 163 16.99 9.61 -18.84
CA GLU A 163 17.07 10.91 -19.51
C GLU A 163 18.52 11.41 -19.61
N GLU A 164 19.34 11.22 -18.56
CA GLU A 164 20.78 11.53 -18.60
C GLU A 164 21.52 10.72 -19.68
N LEU A 165 21.25 9.41 -19.78
CA LEU A 165 21.82 8.56 -20.81
C LEU A 165 21.37 8.98 -22.21
N ARG A 166 20.08 9.27 -22.39
CA ARG A 166 19.53 9.73 -23.67
C ARG A 166 20.20 11.03 -24.13
N ARG A 167 20.43 11.99 -23.23
CA ARG A 167 21.17 13.22 -23.55
C ARG A 167 22.61 12.94 -23.97
N MET A 168 23.30 12.03 -23.29
CA MET A 168 24.65 11.64 -23.69
C MET A 168 24.68 10.94 -25.05
N GLU A 169 23.72 10.08 -25.34
CA GLU A 169 23.58 9.43 -26.66
C GLU A 169 23.28 10.43 -27.77
N GLU A 170 22.39 11.41 -27.52
CA GLU A 170 22.08 12.49 -28.47
C GLU A 170 23.30 13.36 -28.75
N LEU A 171 24.07 13.73 -27.72
CA LEU A 171 25.34 14.45 -27.86
C LEU A 171 26.36 13.63 -28.66
N HIS A 172 26.49 12.34 -28.36
CA HIS A 172 27.41 11.45 -29.08
C HIS A 172 27.00 11.28 -30.55
N SER A 173 25.70 11.13 -30.83
CA SER A 173 25.15 11.05 -32.17
C SER A 173 25.40 12.34 -32.97
N GLN A 174 25.19 13.51 -32.34
CA GLN A 174 25.52 14.80 -32.94
C GLN A 174 27.03 14.92 -33.25
N GLU A 175 27.91 14.47 -32.35
CA GLU A 175 29.35 14.46 -32.58
C GLU A 175 29.73 13.55 -33.76
N MET A 176 29.14 12.35 -33.83
CA MET A 176 29.34 11.42 -34.93
C MET A 176 28.84 11.97 -36.27
N GLN A 177 27.66 12.61 -36.29
CA GLN A 177 27.16 13.30 -37.48
C GLN A 177 28.08 14.45 -37.92
N LYS A 178 28.58 15.25 -36.97
CA LYS A 178 29.53 16.33 -37.25
C LYS A 178 30.85 15.80 -37.80
N ARG A 179 31.37 14.69 -37.26
CA ARG A 179 32.55 14.00 -37.79
C ARG A 179 32.33 13.52 -39.23
N LYS A 180 31.20 12.86 -39.51
CA LYS A 180 30.83 12.42 -40.87
C LYS A 180 30.70 13.59 -41.85
N GLN A 181 30.08 14.70 -41.44
CA GLN A 181 29.99 15.90 -42.29
C GLN A 181 31.36 16.52 -42.54
N ALA A 182 32.24 16.54 -41.54
CA ALA A 182 33.61 17.03 -41.70
C ALA A 182 34.42 16.13 -42.67
N GLU A 183 34.24 14.82 -42.59
CA GLU A 183 34.87 13.84 -43.50
C GLU A 183 34.39 14.02 -44.94
N ILE A 184 33.07 14.17 -45.17
CA ILE A 184 32.51 14.46 -46.50
C ILE A 184 33.06 15.77 -47.05
N ARG A 185 33.15 16.83 -46.23
CA ARG A 185 33.72 18.12 -46.66
C ARG A 185 35.21 17.99 -47.03
N GLN A 186 35.98 17.22 -46.26
CA GLN A 186 37.38 16.95 -46.59
C GLN A 186 37.53 16.14 -47.88
N GLU A 187 36.64 15.17 -48.11
CA GLU A 187 36.62 14.38 -49.34
C GLU A 187 36.20 15.22 -50.55
N GLU A 188 35.22 16.12 -50.42
CA GLU A 188 34.88 17.09 -51.46
C GLU A 188 36.05 18.02 -51.78
N ASP A 189 36.76 18.53 -50.77
CA ASP A 189 37.96 19.36 -50.97
C ASP A 189 39.09 18.56 -51.64
N ARG A 190 39.28 17.28 -51.27
CA ARG A 190 40.24 16.38 -51.92
C ARG A 190 39.85 16.15 -53.38
N ARG A 191 38.58 15.84 -53.67
CA ARG A 191 38.06 15.67 -55.03
C ARG A 191 38.23 16.93 -55.87
N ARG A 192 37.95 18.12 -55.32
CA ARG A 192 38.17 19.40 -56.02
C ARG A 192 39.65 19.59 -56.39
N ARG A 193 40.57 19.29 -55.47
CA ARG A 193 42.02 19.37 -55.75
C ARG A 193 42.47 18.33 -56.77
N GLU A 194 41.94 17.12 -56.71
CA GLU A 194 42.20 16.07 -57.71
C GLU A 194 41.66 16.47 -59.09
N GLU A 195 40.46 17.04 -59.17
CA GLU A 195 39.90 17.61 -60.41
C GLU A 195 40.71 18.80 -60.91
N GLU A 196 41.21 19.67 -60.03
CA GLU A 196 42.07 20.81 -60.39
C GLU A 196 43.45 20.35 -60.91
N VAL A 197 44.04 19.31 -60.31
CA VAL A 197 45.27 18.67 -60.81
C VAL A 197 45.03 17.92 -62.12
N ARG A 198 43.87 17.25 -62.27
CA ARG A 198 43.48 16.62 -63.54
C ARG A 198 43.29 17.66 -64.64
N MET A 199 42.60 18.76 -64.35
CA MET A 199 42.43 19.88 -65.29
C MET A 199 43.76 20.53 -65.63
N ARG A 200 44.67 20.74 -64.67
CA ARG A 200 46.03 21.26 -64.92
C ARG A 200 46.90 20.28 -65.68
N GLY A 201 46.73 18.98 -65.47
CA GLY A 201 47.37 17.92 -66.23
C GLY A 201 46.86 17.84 -67.68
N GLU A 202 45.54 17.96 -67.87
CA GLU A 202 44.90 18.12 -69.17
C GLU A 202 45.34 19.43 -69.85
N GLU A 203 45.50 20.53 -69.12
CA GLU A 203 45.99 21.82 -69.63
C GLU A 203 47.48 21.75 -70.02
N MET A 204 48.30 20.98 -69.30
CA MET A 204 49.69 20.68 -69.65
C MET A 204 49.79 19.74 -70.86
N MET A 205 48.89 18.76 -70.98
CA MET A 205 48.77 17.89 -72.15
C MET A 205 48.25 18.67 -73.39
N LYS A 206 47.37 19.65 -73.18
CA LYS A 206 46.88 20.59 -74.21
C LYS A 206 47.99 21.56 -74.66
N ARG A 207 48.85 22.03 -73.75
CA ARG A 207 50.07 22.79 -74.10
C ARG A 207 51.11 21.95 -74.85
N GLN A 208 51.19 20.64 -74.59
CA GLN A 208 52.02 19.74 -75.39
C GLN A 208 51.42 19.47 -76.78
N GLN A 209 50.09 19.47 -76.90
CA GLN A 209 49.37 19.33 -78.17
C GLN A 209 49.32 20.65 -78.98
N GLU A 210 49.52 21.82 -78.37
CA GLU A 210 49.63 23.10 -79.06
C GLU A 210 50.95 23.31 -79.83
N GLY A 211 51.91 22.38 -79.74
CA GLY A 211 53.05 22.28 -80.65
C GLY A 211 52.75 21.64 -82.01
N PHE A 212 51.52 21.15 -82.23
CA PHE A 212 51.13 20.49 -83.48
C PHE A 212 49.70 20.90 -83.89
N ARG A 213 49.49 22.19 -84.19
CA ARG A 213 48.28 22.64 -84.89
C ARG A 213 48.38 22.30 -86.38
N GLY A 214 47.51 21.38 -86.80
CA GLY A 214 47.09 21.19 -88.19
C GLY A 214 45.60 20.90 -88.26
N ASN A 215 44.78 21.97 -88.16
CA ASN A 215 43.57 22.24 -88.95
C ASN A 215 42.66 21.07 -89.43
N PHE A 216 41.43 20.95 -88.92
CA PHE A 216 40.12 21.17 -89.61
C PHE A 216 38.92 20.73 -88.71
N PRO A 217 37.67 21.20 -88.97
CA PRO A 217 36.68 21.50 -87.94
C PRO A 217 35.47 20.53 -87.89
N GLU A 218 34.74 20.67 -86.77
CA GLU A 218 33.27 20.66 -86.63
C GLU A 218 32.48 19.35 -86.86
N GLY A 219 31.81 18.91 -85.78
CA GLY A 219 30.75 17.92 -85.77
C GLY A 219 29.97 18.01 -84.46
N ARG A 220 28.81 18.68 -84.52
CA ARG A 220 27.82 18.87 -83.45
C ARG A 220 27.21 17.54 -82.97
N GLU A 221 26.49 17.67 -81.85
CA GLU A 221 25.46 16.78 -81.26
C GLU A 221 26.00 15.88 -80.13
N GLN A 222 25.81 16.18 -78.84
CA GLN A 222 24.57 16.33 -78.06
C GLN A 222 23.89 14.98 -77.76
N GLU A 223 23.69 14.76 -76.45
CA GLU A 223 22.82 13.76 -75.82
C GLU A 223 23.45 12.40 -75.42
N MET A 224 23.85 12.28 -74.15
CA MET A 224 23.64 11.04 -73.39
C MET A 224 23.34 11.34 -71.92
N ARG A 225 22.08 11.75 -71.74
CA ARG A 225 21.14 11.47 -70.65
C ARG A 225 21.69 10.70 -69.43
N MET A 226 21.75 11.41 -68.29
CA MET A 226 21.75 10.81 -66.95
C MET A 226 20.69 9.70 -66.85
N HIS A 227 21.11 8.48 -66.54
CA HIS A 227 20.21 7.43 -66.08
C HIS A 227 20.93 6.52 -65.08
N MET A 228 21.06 7.00 -63.84
CA MET A 228 21.42 6.18 -62.69
C MET A 228 20.27 6.21 -61.69
N ALA A 229 19.46 5.16 -61.79
CA ALA A 229 18.63 4.53 -60.76
C ALA A 229 18.45 5.27 -59.43
N GLY A 230 17.53 6.24 -59.42
CA GLY A 230 16.79 6.63 -58.23
C GLY A 230 15.59 5.70 -58.06
N GLY A 231 15.76 4.61 -57.31
CA GLY A 231 14.65 3.76 -56.89
C GLY A 231 13.85 4.45 -55.80
N HIS A 232 12.58 4.76 -56.06
CA HIS A 232 11.57 5.03 -55.04
C HIS A 232 10.17 4.77 -55.62
N GLY A 233 9.38 4.01 -54.85
CA GLY A 233 7.93 4.17 -54.82
C GLY A 233 7.10 3.17 -55.61
N MET A 234 6.89 1.98 -55.03
CA MET A 234 5.70 1.18 -55.35
C MET A 234 4.48 1.76 -54.64
N PRO A 235 3.36 2.06 -55.32
CA PRO A 235 2.05 2.17 -54.71
C PRO A 235 1.31 0.85 -54.88
N MET A 236 0.99 0.18 -53.78
CA MET A 236 0.07 -0.96 -53.78
C MET A 236 -1.24 -0.47 -53.14
N ASN A 237 -2.24 -0.18 -53.96
CA ASN A 237 -3.63 -0.37 -53.55
C ASN A 237 -4.54 -0.59 -54.76
N ARG A 238 -5.01 -1.83 -54.95
CA ARG A 238 -6.23 -2.12 -55.69
C ARG A 238 -6.94 -3.31 -55.05
N ASN A 239 -7.94 -2.99 -54.23
CA ASN A 239 -9.01 -3.92 -53.86
C ASN A 239 -9.88 -4.21 -55.10
N LEU A 240 -10.25 -5.48 -55.27
CA LEU A 240 -11.50 -5.87 -55.93
C LEU A 240 -11.95 -7.27 -55.47
N MET A 241 -13.20 -7.35 -54.99
CA MET A 241 -14.03 -8.55 -54.71
C MET A 241 -13.56 -9.47 -53.58
N GLY A 242 -14.34 -9.83 -52.55
CA GLY A 242 -15.77 -9.67 -52.28
C GLY A 242 -16.25 -10.86 -51.41
N GLY A 243 -17.15 -10.62 -50.44
CA GLY A 243 -17.96 -11.66 -49.77
C GLY A 243 -17.40 -12.22 -48.46
N ASN A 244 -17.56 -11.61 -47.27
CA ASN A 244 -18.75 -11.42 -46.44
C ASN A 244 -19.09 -12.60 -45.50
N ALA A 245 -18.78 -12.44 -44.20
CA ALA A 245 -19.61 -12.74 -43.02
C ALA A 245 -18.79 -12.54 -41.71
N GLY A 246 -19.15 -11.54 -40.89
CA GLY A 246 -18.52 -11.25 -39.59
C GLY A 246 -19.22 -11.93 -38.40
N PRO A 247 -19.24 -11.33 -37.19
CA PRO A 247 -18.16 -10.62 -36.50
C PRO A 247 -18.05 -11.00 -35.00
N ALA A 248 -16.84 -10.93 -34.42
CA ALA A 248 -16.59 -10.56 -33.01
C ALA A 248 -15.08 -10.27 -32.93
N GLY A 249 -14.56 -9.12 -32.52
CA GLY A 249 -15.02 -8.24 -31.45
C GLY A 249 -14.04 -8.36 -30.28
N ASN A 250 -12.82 -7.84 -30.45
CA ASN A 250 -11.75 -7.73 -29.44
C ASN A 250 -11.90 -6.38 -28.66
N PRO A 251 -11.11 -6.07 -27.61
CA PRO A 251 -11.08 -6.51 -26.20
C PRO A 251 -11.22 -5.23 -25.28
N PRO A 252 -10.56 -4.97 -24.11
CA PRO A 252 -9.82 -5.79 -23.14
C PRO A 252 -10.07 -5.49 -21.62
N MET A 253 -9.48 -6.34 -20.76
CA MET A 253 -8.95 -6.10 -19.39
C MET A 253 -9.85 -5.61 -18.22
N SER A 254 -10.07 -6.53 -17.26
CA SER A 254 -10.04 -6.31 -15.79
C SER A 254 -10.04 -7.72 -15.12
N ALA A 255 -8.99 -8.11 -14.40
CA ALA A 255 -8.83 -8.03 -12.94
C ALA A 255 -9.36 -9.27 -12.19
N GLU A 256 -8.54 -9.72 -11.22
CA GLU A 256 -8.84 -10.67 -10.12
C GLU A 256 -9.04 -12.14 -10.52
N ASN A 257 -8.78 -13.17 -9.70
CA ASN A 257 -7.92 -13.44 -8.55
C ASN A 257 -8.06 -14.98 -8.36
N THR A 258 -7.06 -15.60 -7.75
CA THR A 258 -7.15 -16.84 -6.94
C THR A 258 -7.38 -18.22 -7.60
N SER A 259 -6.30 -19.01 -7.47
CA SER A 259 -6.23 -20.30 -6.75
C SER A 259 -6.27 -21.59 -7.55
N LEU A 260 -5.08 -22.20 -7.59
CA LEU A 260 -4.72 -23.52 -8.08
C LEU A 260 -4.35 -24.39 -6.86
N MET A 261 -5.00 -25.54 -6.68
CA MET A 261 -4.48 -26.83 -6.17
C MET A 261 -5.60 -27.68 -5.55
N GLY A 262 -5.78 -28.92 -6.04
CA GLY A 262 -6.65 -29.97 -5.47
C GLY A 262 -5.96 -30.72 -4.30
N PRO A 263 -6.14 -32.05 -4.11
CA PRO A 263 -7.26 -32.94 -4.45
C PRO A 263 -7.72 -33.83 -3.25
N GLY A 264 -8.82 -34.60 -3.39
CA GLY A 264 -9.01 -35.88 -2.67
C GLY A 264 -10.19 -36.02 -1.68
N PRO A 265 -10.60 -37.26 -1.33
CA PRO A 265 -12.00 -37.69 -1.33
C PRO A 265 -12.52 -38.25 0.02
N GLY A 266 -13.85 -38.40 0.17
CA GLY A 266 -14.40 -39.40 1.10
C GLY A 266 -15.75 -39.10 1.76
N SER A 267 -16.65 -40.09 1.66
CA SER A 267 -17.70 -40.48 2.61
C SER A 267 -19.06 -39.76 2.68
N ASN A 268 -20.06 -40.44 2.09
CA ASN A 268 -21.15 -41.14 2.79
C ASN A 268 -22.04 -40.30 3.74
N ASN A 269 -23.32 -40.04 3.40
CA ASN A 269 -24.46 -40.88 3.82
C ASN A 269 -25.82 -40.29 3.40
N ASN A 270 -26.73 -41.20 3.07
CA ASN A 270 -28.17 -41.04 2.85
C ASN A 270 -28.91 -40.26 3.96
N ASN A 271 -29.94 -39.48 3.62
CA ASN A 271 -31.34 -39.91 3.78
C ASN A 271 -32.37 -38.87 3.32
N ASN A 272 -33.43 -39.39 2.71
CA ASN A 272 -34.53 -38.68 2.09
C ASN A 272 -35.83 -38.95 2.89
N MET A 273 -36.42 -37.89 3.48
CA MET A 273 -37.87 -37.64 3.72
C MET A 273 -38.69 -38.55 4.68
N PRO A 274 -39.94 -38.19 5.11
CA PRO A 274 -40.84 -37.12 4.64
C PRO A 274 -41.54 -36.26 5.74
N GLY A 275 -42.33 -35.28 5.28
CA GLY A 275 -42.95 -34.23 6.09
C GLY A 275 -44.22 -34.60 6.87
N GLY A 276 -44.79 -33.57 7.52
CA GLY A 276 -46.09 -33.68 8.21
C GLY A 276 -46.41 -32.56 9.20
N GLY A 277 -46.99 -31.45 8.69
CA GLY A 277 -48.11 -30.68 9.27
C GLY A 277 -47.98 -29.97 10.64
N GLY A 278 -48.38 -28.69 10.70
CA GLY A 278 -48.80 -28.06 11.96
C GLY A 278 -48.74 -26.53 12.07
N GLN A 279 -49.73 -25.86 11.46
CA GLN A 279 -50.34 -24.55 11.77
C GLN A 279 -49.87 -23.65 12.95
N GLN A 280 -49.89 -22.34 12.62
CA GLN A 280 -50.48 -21.18 13.35
C GLN A 280 -49.64 -20.27 14.27
N GLY A 281 -49.78 -18.95 14.01
CA GLY A 281 -49.45 -17.79 14.85
C GLY A 281 -48.18 -17.06 14.38
N GLY A 282 -48.14 -15.79 13.97
CA GLY A 282 -48.99 -14.64 14.22
C GLY A 282 -48.10 -13.46 14.62
N PHE A 283 -48.14 -12.39 13.82
CA PHE A 283 -47.65 -11.00 14.04
C PHE A 283 -46.31 -10.54 13.42
N PRO A 284 -46.29 -9.34 12.78
CA PRO A 284 -45.22 -8.85 11.93
C PRO A 284 -44.19 -8.02 12.70
N ARG A 285 -42.91 -8.19 12.38
CA ARG A 285 -41.83 -7.36 12.93
C ARG A 285 -41.58 -6.17 11.99
N GLY A 286 -42.27 -5.06 12.25
CA GLY A 286 -41.97 -3.76 11.66
C GLY A 286 -40.70 -3.17 12.28
N LEU A 287 -39.78 -2.70 11.44
CA LEU A 287 -38.67 -1.83 11.80
C LEU A 287 -39.18 -0.51 12.40
N PRO A 288 -38.59 0.03 13.46
CA PRO A 288 -38.62 1.46 13.72
C PRO A 288 -37.44 2.12 13.00
N GLY A 289 -37.76 3.05 12.09
CA GLY A 289 -36.80 3.98 11.50
C GLY A 289 -36.30 5.03 12.51
N PRO A 290 -35.29 5.83 12.10
CA PRO A 290 -34.47 6.64 13.00
C PRO A 290 -35.21 7.89 13.48
N GLY A 291 -35.54 7.91 14.77
CA GLY A 291 -36.08 9.07 15.47
C GLY A 291 -34.97 9.91 16.08
N GLU A 292 -34.88 11.15 15.60
CA GLU A 292 -34.13 12.29 16.08
C GLU A 292 -33.89 12.32 17.61
N TYR A 293 -32.63 12.39 18.02
CA TYR A 293 -32.24 12.91 19.34
C TYR A 293 -31.17 13.98 19.13
N GLY A 294 -31.60 15.24 19.15
CA GLY A 294 -30.74 16.41 19.31
C GLY A 294 -30.24 16.56 20.76
N PRO A 295 -29.22 17.42 20.98
CA PRO A 295 -28.39 17.40 22.18
C PRO A 295 -29.00 18.23 23.33
N ASN A 296 -28.49 17.97 24.53
CA ASN A 296 -28.76 18.62 25.82
C ASN A 296 -29.95 18.09 26.64
N LYS A 297 -29.60 17.34 27.70
CA LYS A 297 -29.90 17.72 29.08
C LYS A 297 -28.99 16.97 30.04
N GLN A 298 -28.06 17.73 30.65
CA GLN A 298 -27.40 17.36 31.91
C GLN A 298 -28.40 16.78 32.91
N ARG A 299 -28.02 15.68 33.57
CA ARG A 299 -28.33 15.49 34.99
C ARG A 299 -27.10 15.00 35.73
N ARG A 300 -26.57 15.90 36.56
CA ARG A 300 -25.91 15.57 37.81
C ARG A 300 -26.91 14.78 38.67
N PHE A 301 -26.47 13.69 39.28
CA PHE A 301 -26.27 13.54 40.72
C PHE A 301 -25.32 12.37 40.93
#